data_AF-A0A9D7PYV4-F1
#
_entry.id   AF-A0A9D7PYV4-F1
#
_cell.length_a   1.000
_cell.length_b   1.000
_cell.length_c   1.000
_cell.angle_alpha   90.00
_cell.angle_beta   90.00
_cell.angle_gamma   90.00
#
_symmetry.space_group_name_H-M   'P 1'
#
loop_
_entity.id
_entity.type
_entity.pdbx_description
1 polymer ?
#
loop_
_entity_poly.entity_id
_entity_poly.type
_entity_poly.pdbx_seq_one_letter_code
_entity_poly.pdbx_strand_id
1 'polypeptide(L)'
;MLYDQAMLMYAYSSAFKITGDSFYKEVISEIFHYIKTDLRSEEGGWYSAEDADSDGEEGKFYVWSYDELKEYFEEDFENFKEIFFVDERGNFVDRIRGGFTGENVIFLSEPLELTISRLGKPPEWVAEKVEGYKARLLEERSKRVRPHLDDKILADWNGLMIAALAFAGRTTKESGYTEAAESTVRFIEKYMVVNGALFHRYRQADTAIPAFLDDLAFYSFGLVELYKTTFNSKYLALALKYAHELIDGFLDKKSGGFYLTSSTAEKLPARWKDVYDGAIPSGNSVALNVMNSLYHYTGEPKFLEMTAEIIDAFSGNINKAPFAHSFFLSSMESLLFPAYELVIAGEKDHPEIQSALIELGKSAYENVFVILKDEKNSKKIENIAPFTADMQPGEGGCSFYLCKKAACLLPVKTAAELFANLEK
;
A
#
# COMPACT_ATOMS: atom_id res chain seq x y z
N MET A 1 -9.00 4.05 -10.61
CA MET A 1 -8.72 2.60 -10.72
C MET A 1 -8.22 2.05 -9.39
N LEU A 2 -8.11 0.73 -9.20
CA LEU A 2 -7.70 0.11 -7.93
C LEU A 2 -6.29 0.52 -7.51
N TYR A 3 -5.36 0.62 -8.45
CA TYR A 3 -3.99 1.03 -8.13
C TYR A 3 -3.91 2.47 -7.64
N ASP A 4 -4.76 3.38 -8.14
CA ASP A 4 -4.85 4.75 -7.62
C ASP A 4 -5.27 4.73 -6.15
N GLN A 5 -6.28 3.94 -5.83
CA GLN A 5 -6.77 3.75 -4.46
C GLN A 5 -5.67 3.18 -3.57
N ALA A 6 -4.93 2.17 -4.04
CA ALA A 6 -3.83 1.56 -3.30
C ALA A 6 -2.70 2.57 -3.02
N MET A 7 -2.21 3.26 -4.06
CA MET A 7 -1.09 4.19 -3.93
C MET A 7 -1.45 5.45 -3.12
N LEU A 8 -2.69 5.96 -3.26
CA LEU A 8 -3.19 7.04 -2.41
C LEU A 8 -3.31 6.58 -0.96
N MET A 9 -3.94 5.43 -0.69
CA MET A 9 -4.07 4.90 0.67
C MET A 9 -2.70 4.68 1.32
N TYR A 10 -1.71 4.20 0.57
CA TYR A 10 -0.34 4.04 1.04
C TYR A 10 0.32 5.38 1.38
N ALA A 11 0.21 6.38 0.50
CA ALA A 11 0.75 7.72 0.71
C ALA A 11 0.09 8.44 1.90
N TYR A 12 -1.24 8.39 2.01
CA TYR A 12 -1.97 8.94 3.15
C TYR A 12 -1.64 8.23 4.46
N SER A 13 -1.44 6.91 4.42
CA SER A 13 -0.96 6.15 5.59
C SER A 13 0.43 6.59 6.04
N SER A 14 1.32 6.87 5.09
CA SER A 14 2.65 7.42 5.37
C SER A 14 2.56 8.83 5.97
N ALA A 15 1.72 9.71 5.40
CA ALA A 15 1.51 11.05 5.90
C ALA A 15 0.94 11.03 7.33
N PHE A 16 -0.08 10.19 7.58
CA PHE A 16 -0.66 9.98 8.91
C PHE A 16 0.37 9.50 9.93
N LYS A 17 1.23 8.54 9.55
CA LYS A 17 2.31 8.04 10.42
C LYS A 17 3.27 9.15 10.86
N ILE A 18 3.53 10.12 10.00
CA ILE A 18 4.48 11.22 10.25
C ILE A 18 3.81 12.34 11.06
N THR A 19 2.60 12.74 10.68
CA THR A 19 1.96 13.96 11.23
C THR A 19 0.99 13.67 12.38
N GLY A 20 0.40 12.48 12.42
CA GLY A 20 -0.72 12.15 13.31
C GLY A 20 -2.02 12.88 12.98
N ASP A 21 -2.11 13.56 11.83
CA ASP A 21 -3.25 14.40 11.43
C ASP A 21 -4.47 13.54 11.05
N SER A 22 -5.60 13.75 11.74
CA SER A 22 -6.83 13.00 11.52
C SER A 22 -7.39 13.13 10.10
N PHE A 23 -7.08 14.21 9.37
CA PHE A 23 -7.48 14.36 7.97
C PHE A 23 -7.00 13.18 7.13
N TYR A 24 -5.74 12.78 7.27
CA TYR A 24 -5.19 11.66 6.51
C TYR A 24 -5.85 10.33 6.89
N LYS A 25 -6.20 10.17 8.18
CA LYS A 25 -6.92 8.99 8.65
C LYS A 25 -8.33 8.91 8.07
N GLU A 26 -9.03 10.03 7.96
CA GLU A 26 -10.35 10.11 7.34
C GLU A 26 -10.28 9.71 5.86
N VAL A 27 -9.32 10.25 5.11
CA VAL A 27 -9.14 9.89 3.69
C VAL A 27 -8.84 8.39 3.50
N ILE A 28 -8.02 7.78 4.38
CA ILE A 28 -7.78 6.32 4.37
C ILE A 28 -9.09 5.55 4.56
N SER A 29 -9.93 5.98 5.50
CA SER A 29 -11.22 5.36 5.78
C SER A 29 -12.19 5.51 4.59
N GLU A 30 -12.24 6.68 3.95
CA GLU A 30 -13.07 6.93 2.77
C GLU A 30 -12.64 6.07 1.57
N ILE A 31 -11.33 5.96 1.31
CA ILE A 31 -10.79 5.07 0.27
C ILE A 31 -11.20 3.62 0.57
N PHE A 32 -11.03 3.17 1.82
CA PHE A 32 -11.40 1.81 2.20
C PHE A 32 -12.90 1.54 2.05
N HIS A 33 -13.73 2.52 2.40
CA HIS A 33 -15.18 2.44 2.22
C HIS A 33 -15.54 2.28 0.75
N TYR A 34 -14.97 3.09 -0.14
CA TYR A 34 -15.18 3.00 -1.58
C TYR A 34 -14.78 1.63 -2.14
N ILE A 35 -13.53 1.18 -1.92
CA ILE A 35 -13.09 -0.09 -2.49
C ILE A 35 -13.90 -1.29 -1.96
N LYS A 36 -14.32 -1.24 -0.69
CA LYS A 36 -15.14 -2.27 -0.05
C LYS A 36 -16.55 -2.33 -0.62
N THR A 37 -17.10 -1.19 -1.02
CA THR A 37 -18.47 -1.07 -1.50
C THR A 37 -18.56 -1.35 -2.99
N ASP A 38 -17.63 -0.81 -3.78
CA ASP A 38 -17.75 -0.74 -5.23
C ASP A 38 -16.74 -1.64 -5.97
N LEU A 39 -15.58 -1.92 -5.36
CA LEU A 39 -14.50 -2.70 -6.00
C LEU A 39 -14.25 -4.06 -5.34
N ARG A 40 -15.14 -4.54 -4.47
CA ARG A 40 -14.96 -5.82 -3.76
C ARG A 40 -15.65 -6.97 -4.49
N SER A 41 -14.89 -8.03 -4.80
CA SER A 41 -15.49 -9.31 -5.19
C SER A 41 -16.02 -10.06 -3.96
N GLU A 42 -17.15 -10.76 -4.14
CA GLU A 42 -17.72 -11.68 -3.15
C GLU A 42 -16.74 -12.79 -2.73
N GLU A 43 -15.79 -13.14 -3.61
CA GLU A 43 -14.79 -14.18 -3.38
C GLU A 43 -13.59 -13.70 -2.56
N GLY A 44 -13.42 -12.37 -2.46
CA GLY A 44 -12.44 -11.73 -1.59
C GLY A 44 -11.25 -11.06 -2.27
N GLY A 45 -11.21 -10.99 -3.60
CA GLY A 45 -10.29 -10.12 -4.34
C GLY A 45 -10.88 -8.73 -4.61
N TRP A 46 -10.09 -7.84 -5.20
CA TRP A 46 -10.51 -6.50 -5.61
C TRP A 46 -10.57 -6.37 -7.13
N TYR A 47 -11.69 -5.85 -7.63
CA TYR A 47 -11.88 -5.51 -9.02
C TYR A 47 -10.97 -4.36 -9.45
N SER A 48 -10.69 -4.31 -10.74
CA SER A 48 -9.64 -3.48 -11.29
C SER A 48 -10.02 -2.00 -11.34
N ALA A 49 -11.22 -1.64 -11.78
CA ALA A 49 -11.64 -0.25 -11.88
C ALA A 49 -13.16 -0.10 -12.05
N GLU A 50 -13.67 1.11 -11.81
CA GLU A 50 -14.88 1.63 -12.44
C GLU A 50 -14.45 2.59 -13.56
N ASP A 51 -15.22 2.61 -14.65
CA ASP A 51 -15.02 3.52 -15.77
C ASP A 51 -15.25 4.99 -15.34
N ALA A 52 -14.68 5.93 -16.08
CA ALA A 52 -14.97 7.33 -15.89
C ALA A 52 -16.34 7.71 -16.49
N ASP A 53 -16.76 7.00 -17.53
CA ASP A 53 -18.00 7.26 -18.25
C ASP A 53 -19.21 6.62 -17.56
N SER A 54 -20.31 7.37 -17.51
CA SER A 54 -21.63 6.82 -17.24
C SER A 54 -22.65 7.40 -18.21
N ASP A 55 -23.53 6.55 -18.73
CA ASP A 55 -24.54 6.94 -19.74
C ASP A 55 -23.92 7.63 -20.97
N GLY A 56 -22.71 7.22 -21.36
CA GLY A 56 -21.97 7.75 -22.51
C GLY A 56 -21.32 9.12 -22.29
N GLU A 57 -21.26 9.61 -21.04
CA GLU A 57 -20.66 10.90 -20.69
C GLU A 57 -19.66 10.74 -19.54
N GLU A 58 -18.47 11.32 -19.72
CA GLU A 58 -17.40 11.32 -18.72
C GLU A 58 -17.83 12.04 -17.44
N GLY A 59 -17.72 11.35 -16.30
CA GLY A 59 -17.98 11.92 -14.99
C GLY A 59 -19.45 12.15 -14.64
N LYS A 60 -20.41 11.88 -15.54
CA LYS A 60 -21.86 12.16 -15.35
C LYS A 60 -22.42 11.61 -14.03
N PHE A 61 -21.91 10.48 -13.58
CA PHE A 61 -22.30 9.89 -12.30
C PHE A 61 -21.94 10.79 -11.10
N TYR A 62 -20.82 11.52 -11.16
CA TYR A 62 -20.24 12.24 -10.01
C TYR A 62 -20.50 13.75 -9.99
N VAL A 63 -20.94 14.33 -11.09
CA VAL A 63 -21.07 15.79 -11.26
C VAL A 63 -22.51 16.29 -11.04
N TRP A 64 -22.65 17.56 -10.64
CA TRP A 64 -23.93 18.16 -10.30
C TRP A 64 -24.05 19.59 -10.82
N SER A 65 -25.21 19.97 -11.33
CA SER A 65 -25.43 21.36 -11.73
C SER A 65 -25.73 22.22 -10.50
N TYR A 66 -25.41 23.51 -10.57
CA TYR A 66 -25.71 24.43 -9.46
C TYR A 66 -27.22 24.48 -9.15
N ASP A 67 -28.05 24.51 -10.19
CA ASP A 67 -29.51 24.55 -10.05
C ASP A 67 -30.06 23.24 -9.47
N GLU A 68 -29.51 22.08 -9.87
CA GLU A 68 -29.86 20.77 -9.28
C GLU A 68 -29.56 20.74 -7.77
N LEU A 69 -28.37 21.19 -7.35
CA LEU A 69 -28.02 21.22 -5.93
C LEU A 69 -28.89 22.20 -5.15
N LYS A 70 -29.23 23.35 -5.75
CA LYS A 70 -30.08 24.36 -5.15
C LYS A 70 -31.51 23.87 -4.95
N GLU A 71 -32.07 23.19 -5.95
CA GLU A 71 -33.38 22.56 -5.84
C GLU A 71 -33.35 21.39 -4.85
N TYR A 72 -32.29 20.58 -4.85
CA TYR A 72 -32.19 19.40 -4.00
C TYR A 72 -31.99 19.71 -2.51
N PHE A 73 -31.20 20.73 -2.19
CA PHE A 73 -30.95 21.14 -0.79
C PHE A 73 -31.92 22.20 -0.27
N GLU A 74 -32.68 22.86 -1.15
CA GLU A 74 -33.68 23.88 -0.80
C GLU A 74 -33.13 24.90 0.21
N GLU A 75 -33.73 24.99 1.40
CA GLU A 75 -33.33 25.93 2.46
C GLU A 75 -31.92 25.67 3.01
N ASP A 76 -31.41 24.45 2.87
CA ASP A 76 -30.08 24.05 3.34
C ASP A 76 -28.97 24.37 2.32
N PHE A 77 -29.31 24.79 1.10
CA PHE A 77 -28.34 25.02 0.03
C PHE A 77 -27.29 26.08 0.37
N GLU A 78 -27.68 27.15 1.09
CA GLU A 78 -26.76 28.20 1.50
C GLU A 78 -25.70 27.66 2.49
N ASN A 79 -26.07 26.77 3.41
CA ASN A 79 -25.10 26.12 4.28
C ASN A 79 -24.23 25.13 3.50
N PHE A 80 -24.82 24.41 2.55
CA PHE A 80 -24.12 23.45 1.71
C PHE A 80 -22.98 24.10 0.90
N LYS A 81 -23.27 25.19 0.17
CA LYS A 81 -22.27 25.88 -0.67
C LYS A 81 -21.21 26.66 0.13
N GLU A 82 -21.47 26.89 1.42
CA GLU A 82 -20.47 27.45 2.33
C GLU A 82 -19.52 26.36 2.87
N ILE A 83 -19.91 25.09 2.86
CA ILE A 83 -19.08 23.97 3.31
C ILE A 83 -18.34 23.32 2.13
N PHE A 84 -19.04 23.13 1.02
CA PHE A 84 -18.52 22.53 -0.20
C PHE A 84 -18.39 23.57 -1.29
N PHE A 85 -17.33 23.44 -2.11
CA PHE A 85 -17.12 24.30 -3.25
C PHE A 85 -18.10 23.97 -4.38
N VAL A 86 -18.92 24.95 -4.76
CA VAL A 86 -19.84 24.91 -5.91
C VAL A 86 -19.77 26.25 -6.63
N ASP A 87 -19.57 26.24 -7.95
CA ASP A 87 -19.59 27.43 -8.80
C ASP A 87 -20.86 27.42 -9.67
N GLU A 88 -21.53 28.57 -9.80
CA GLU A 88 -22.72 28.74 -10.65
C GLU A 88 -22.43 28.42 -12.13
N ARG A 89 -21.18 28.56 -12.57
CA ARG A 89 -20.73 28.25 -13.93
C ARG A 89 -20.23 26.81 -14.09
N GLY A 90 -20.22 26.04 -13.01
CA GLY A 90 -19.56 24.74 -12.93
C GLY A 90 -18.07 24.86 -12.64
N ASN A 91 -17.52 23.83 -11.98
CA ASN A 91 -16.11 23.70 -11.67
C ASN A 91 -15.43 22.52 -12.39
N PHE A 92 -16.20 21.69 -13.10
CA PHE A 92 -15.71 20.57 -13.88
C PHE A 92 -15.33 21.00 -15.30
N VAL A 93 -14.13 20.60 -15.74
CA VAL A 93 -13.59 20.93 -17.06
C VAL A 93 -13.46 19.66 -17.89
N ASP A 94 -14.17 19.62 -19.00
CA ASP A 94 -13.99 18.57 -20.01
C ASP A 94 -12.70 18.85 -20.79
N ARG A 95 -11.72 17.97 -20.63
CA ARG A 95 -10.40 18.11 -21.24
C ARG A 95 -10.40 17.82 -22.74
N ILE A 96 -11.39 17.08 -23.24
CA ILE A 96 -11.54 16.73 -24.66
C ILE A 96 -12.22 17.87 -25.40
N ARG A 97 -13.34 18.37 -24.87
CA ARG A 97 -14.12 19.47 -25.47
C ARG A 97 -13.53 20.85 -25.20
N GLY A 98 -12.70 20.98 -24.16
CA GLY A 98 -11.99 22.21 -23.82
C GLY A 98 -12.92 23.30 -23.28
N GLY A 99 -13.38 23.14 -22.04
CA GLY A 99 -14.18 24.15 -21.36
C GLY A 99 -14.86 23.63 -20.10
N PHE A 100 -15.47 24.55 -19.35
CA PHE A 100 -16.35 24.19 -18.22
C PHE A 100 -17.62 23.51 -18.76
N THR A 101 -18.05 22.45 -18.09
CA THR A 101 -19.25 21.69 -18.48
C THR A 101 -20.55 22.32 -17.99
N GLY A 102 -20.48 23.32 -17.10
CA GLY A 102 -21.63 23.79 -16.32
C GLY A 102 -21.89 22.96 -15.06
N GLU A 103 -21.14 21.87 -14.87
CA GLU A 103 -21.30 20.93 -13.76
C GLU A 103 -20.23 21.12 -12.70
N ASN A 104 -20.52 20.65 -11.49
CA ASN A 104 -19.65 20.72 -10.33
C ASN A 104 -19.26 19.33 -9.84
N VAL A 105 -17.97 19.10 -9.64
CA VAL A 105 -17.45 18.10 -8.70
C VAL A 105 -17.49 18.71 -7.31
N ILE A 106 -18.14 18.02 -6.38
CA ILE A 106 -18.31 18.50 -4.99
C ILE A 106 -17.08 18.12 -4.18
N PHE A 107 -16.38 19.10 -3.63
CA PHE A 107 -15.26 18.92 -2.72
C PHE A 107 -15.25 20.02 -1.66
N LEU A 108 -14.58 19.80 -0.53
CA LEU A 108 -14.44 20.82 0.51
C LEU A 108 -13.66 22.02 -0.03
N SER A 109 -14.17 23.24 0.14
CA SER A 109 -13.51 24.45 -0.35
C SER A 109 -12.18 24.74 0.38
N GLU A 110 -12.06 24.27 1.62
CA GLU A 110 -10.91 24.43 2.50
C GLU A 110 -10.93 23.32 3.57
N PRO A 111 -9.83 23.11 4.32
CA PRO A 111 -9.81 22.22 5.48
C PRO A 111 -10.94 22.51 6.46
N LEU A 112 -11.51 21.46 7.06
CA LEU A 112 -12.71 21.55 7.88
C LEU A 112 -12.54 22.49 9.08
N GLU A 113 -11.35 22.58 9.66
CA GLU A 113 -11.00 23.48 10.76
C GLU A 113 -11.17 24.96 10.38
N LEU A 114 -10.83 25.31 9.13
CA LEU A 114 -11.01 26.66 8.60
C LEU A 114 -12.48 26.94 8.32
N THR A 115 -13.19 25.96 7.74
CA THR A 115 -14.65 26.03 7.55
C THR A 115 -15.39 26.27 8.88
N ILE A 116 -15.05 25.52 9.93
CA ILE A 116 -15.61 25.67 11.28
C ILE A 116 -15.36 27.10 11.80
N SER A 117 -14.11 27.57 11.70
CA SER A 117 -13.70 28.89 12.17
C SER A 117 -14.44 30.02 11.44
N ARG A 118 -14.60 29.91 10.12
CA ARG A 118 -15.26 30.91 9.27
C ARG A 118 -16.77 30.94 9.49
N LEU A 119 -17.42 29.78 9.62
CA LEU A 119 -18.86 29.68 9.83
C LEU A 119 -19.29 30.12 11.24
N GLY A 120 -18.38 30.08 12.22
CA GLY A 120 -18.69 30.39 13.62
C GLY A 120 -19.70 29.42 14.24
N LYS A 121 -19.81 28.20 13.70
CA LYS A 121 -20.69 27.14 14.17
C LYS A 121 -19.93 26.14 15.05
N PRO A 122 -20.61 25.41 15.95
CA PRO A 122 -19.98 24.34 16.72
C PRO A 122 -19.35 23.29 15.78
N PRO A 123 -18.15 22.77 16.08
CA PRO A 123 -17.50 21.72 15.28
C PRO A 123 -18.41 20.52 15.00
N GLU A 124 -19.18 20.11 16.02
CA GLU A 124 -20.09 18.97 15.93
C GLU A 124 -21.22 19.22 14.92
N TRP A 125 -21.71 20.46 14.84
CA TRP A 125 -22.74 20.84 13.88
C TRP A 125 -22.20 20.79 12.44
N VAL A 126 -20.98 21.26 12.21
CA VAL A 126 -20.36 21.22 10.87
C VAL A 126 -20.10 19.78 10.44
N ALA A 127 -19.58 18.95 11.35
CA ALA A 127 -19.38 17.52 11.10
C ALA A 127 -20.70 16.80 10.77
N GLU A 128 -21.77 17.05 11.54
CA GLU A 128 -23.11 16.49 11.27
C GLU A 128 -23.63 16.93 9.89
N LYS A 129 -23.44 18.20 9.51
CA LYS A 129 -23.86 18.71 8.19
C LYS A 129 -23.04 18.08 7.06
N VAL A 130 -21.72 17.98 7.19
CA VAL A 130 -20.86 17.34 6.18
C VAL A 130 -21.31 15.91 5.92
N GLU A 131 -21.46 15.09 6.97
CA GLU A 131 -21.86 13.70 6.83
C GLU A 131 -23.29 13.55 6.31
N GLY A 132 -24.22 14.39 6.78
CA GLY A 132 -25.59 14.42 6.28
C GLY A 132 -25.68 14.79 4.79
N TYR A 133 -24.89 15.76 4.33
CA TYR A 133 -24.83 16.16 2.93
C TYR A 133 -24.18 15.08 2.06
N LYS A 134 -23.06 14.47 2.50
CA LYS A 134 -22.43 13.33 1.81
C LYS A 134 -23.42 12.17 1.65
N ALA A 135 -24.15 11.81 2.71
CA ALA A 135 -25.13 10.73 2.69
C ALA A 135 -26.29 11.00 1.73
N ARG A 136 -26.86 12.22 1.76
CA ARG A 136 -27.93 12.64 0.83
C ARG A 136 -27.47 12.62 -0.62
N LEU A 137 -26.30 13.19 -0.91
CA LEU A 137 -25.71 13.15 -2.26
C LEU A 137 -25.48 11.71 -2.72
N LEU A 138 -24.99 10.83 -1.85
CA LEU A 138 -24.78 9.43 -2.19
C LEU A 138 -26.10 8.72 -2.50
N GLU A 139 -27.15 8.95 -1.71
CA GLU A 139 -28.49 8.38 -1.93
C GLU A 139 -29.05 8.80 -3.29
N GLU A 140 -29.01 10.10 -3.60
CA GLU A 140 -29.53 10.62 -4.86
C GLU A 140 -28.67 10.17 -6.04
N ARG A 141 -27.34 10.24 -5.92
CA ARG A 141 -26.39 9.75 -6.92
C ARG A 141 -26.60 8.28 -7.25
N SER A 142 -26.94 7.47 -6.26
CA SER A 142 -27.15 6.02 -6.44
C SER A 142 -28.36 5.67 -7.30
N LYS A 143 -29.24 6.64 -7.62
CA LYS A 143 -30.34 6.49 -8.57
C LYS A 143 -29.90 6.67 -10.04
N ARG A 144 -28.72 7.25 -10.28
CA ARG A 144 -28.16 7.45 -11.62
C ARG A 144 -27.60 6.14 -12.17
N VAL A 145 -27.44 6.07 -13.50
CA VAL A 145 -26.71 4.96 -14.14
C VAL A 145 -25.30 4.93 -13.57
N ARG A 146 -24.86 3.76 -13.09
CA ARG A 146 -23.50 3.61 -12.57
C ARG A 146 -22.48 3.48 -13.69
N PRO A 147 -21.22 3.93 -13.48
CA PRO A 147 -20.14 3.62 -14.38
C PRO A 147 -19.93 2.11 -14.52
N HIS A 148 -19.36 1.69 -15.65
CA HIS A 148 -19.09 0.27 -15.87
C HIS A 148 -18.00 -0.24 -14.92
N LEU A 149 -18.26 -1.35 -14.23
CA LEU A 149 -17.27 -2.02 -13.40
C LEU A 149 -16.41 -2.95 -14.26
N ASP A 150 -15.10 -2.69 -14.32
CA ASP A 150 -14.13 -3.64 -14.83
C ASP A 150 -13.81 -4.70 -13.76
N ASP A 151 -14.59 -5.79 -13.83
CA ASP A 151 -14.60 -6.92 -12.89
C ASP A 151 -13.39 -7.87 -13.01
N LYS A 152 -12.36 -7.54 -13.79
CA LYS A 152 -11.08 -8.25 -13.71
C LYS A 152 -10.43 -8.04 -12.35
N ILE A 153 -9.79 -9.08 -11.83
CA ILE A 153 -8.93 -9.03 -10.65
C ILE A 153 -7.51 -9.29 -11.13
N LEU A 154 -6.63 -8.31 -10.93
CA LEU A 154 -5.24 -8.34 -11.38
C LEU A 154 -4.28 -8.51 -10.18
N ALA A 155 -3.31 -9.42 -10.28
CA ALA A 155 -2.44 -9.78 -9.17
C ALA A 155 -1.51 -8.63 -8.76
N ASP A 156 -0.96 -7.90 -9.72
CA ASP A 156 -0.20 -6.66 -9.52
C ASP A 156 -0.98 -5.62 -8.66
N TRP A 157 -2.18 -5.21 -9.08
CA TRP A 157 -2.95 -4.16 -8.41
C TRP A 157 -3.47 -4.63 -7.05
N ASN A 158 -3.84 -5.90 -6.93
CA ASN A 158 -4.21 -6.49 -5.64
C ASN A 158 -2.98 -6.60 -4.71
N GLY A 159 -1.77 -6.81 -5.25
CA GLY A 159 -0.51 -6.76 -4.51
C GLY A 159 -0.25 -5.39 -3.89
N LEU A 160 -0.40 -4.32 -4.68
CA LEU A 160 -0.32 -2.94 -4.18
C LEU A 160 -1.40 -2.66 -3.13
N MET A 161 -2.64 -3.13 -3.34
CA MET A 161 -3.72 -2.95 -2.38
C MET A 161 -3.47 -3.70 -1.06
N ILE A 162 -2.89 -4.91 -1.10
CA ILE A 162 -2.45 -5.62 0.10
C ILE A 162 -1.42 -4.80 0.87
N ALA A 163 -0.43 -4.20 0.17
CA ALA A 163 0.56 -3.34 0.81
C ALA A 163 -0.08 -2.13 1.50
N ALA A 164 -0.99 -1.45 0.81
CA ALA A 164 -1.71 -0.28 1.32
C ALA A 164 -2.57 -0.62 2.55
N LEU A 165 -3.36 -1.70 2.47
CA LEU A 165 -4.21 -2.15 3.57
C LEU A 165 -3.40 -2.62 4.79
N ALA A 166 -2.31 -3.35 4.56
CA ALA A 166 -1.41 -3.78 5.62
C ALA A 166 -0.77 -2.58 6.32
N PHE A 167 -0.29 -1.60 5.55
CA PHE A 167 0.32 -0.39 6.11
C PHE A 167 -0.70 0.45 6.87
N ALA A 168 -1.88 0.69 6.29
CA ALA A 168 -2.99 1.40 6.94
C ALA A 168 -3.41 0.72 8.25
N GLY A 169 -3.54 -0.61 8.27
CA GLY A 169 -3.86 -1.37 9.47
C GLY A 169 -2.85 -1.16 10.60
N ARG A 170 -1.55 -1.10 10.25
CA ARG A 170 -0.46 -0.89 11.21
C ARG A 170 -0.42 0.54 11.74
N THR A 171 -0.66 1.54 10.89
CA THR A 171 -0.57 2.96 11.27
C THR A 171 -1.82 3.46 12.01
N THR A 172 -3.00 3.05 11.56
CA THR A 172 -4.28 3.50 12.14
C THR A 172 -4.74 2.66 13.33
N LYS A 173 -4.16 1.46 13.50
CA LYS A 173 -4.52 0.44 14.50
C LYS A 173 -5.94 -0.12 14.34
N GLU A 174 -6.50 -0.03 13.15
CA GLU A 174 -7.82 -0.60 12.82
C GLU A 174 -7.65 -1.97 12.15
N SER A 175 -8.22 -3.02 12.77
CA SER A 175 -8.03 -4.40 12.32
C SER A 175 -8.67 -4.67 10.96
N GLY A 176 -9.74 -3.93 10.60
CA GLY A 176 -10.48 -4.12 9.35
C GLY A 176 -9.62 -4.02 8.09
N TYR A 177 -8.61 -3.13 8.08
CA TYR A 177 -7.67 -3.03 6.95
C TYR A 177 -6.79 -4.28 6.86
N THR A 178 -6.24 -4.72 8.00
CA THR A 178 -5.40 -5.93 8.08
C THR A 178 -6.18 -7.17 7.66
N GLU A 179 -7.39 -7.35 8.17
CA GLU A 179 -8.27 -8.47 7.83
C GLU A 179 -8.60 -8.53 6.34
N ALA A 180 -8.80 -7.36 5.71
CA ALA A 180 -9.04 -7.26 4.28
C ALA A 180 -7.80 -7.63 3.46
N ALA A 181 -6.60 -7.22 3.88
CA ALA A 181 -5.34 -7.63 3.27
C ALA A 181 -5.15 -9.16 3.34
N GLU A 182 -5.34 -9.76 4.51
CA GLU A 182 -5.23 -11.22 4.70
C GLU A 182 -6.28 -11.99 3.87
N SER A 183 -7.49 -11.45 3.76
CA SER A 183 -8.55 -12.01 2.92
C SER A 183 -8.17 -12.01 1.43
N THR A 184 -7.54 -10.93 0.98
CA THR A 184 -7.06 -10.79 -0.39
C THR A 184 -5.92 -11.78 -0.69
N VAL A 185 -5.00 -11.99 0.26
CA VAL A 185 -3.97 -13.04 0.14
C VAL A 185 -4.60 -14.43 0.01
N ARG A 186 -5.61 -14.75 0.84
CA ARG A 186 -6.33 -16.03 0.74
C ARG A 186 -7.02 -16.21 -0.61
N PHE A 187 -7.59 -15.14 -1.16
CA PHE A 187 -8.18 -15.15 -2.51
C PHE A 187 -7.13 -15.47 -3.58
N ILE A 188 -6.00 -14.75 -3.58
CA ILE A 188 -4.92 -14.95 -4.56
C ILE A 188 -4.38 -16.39 -4.48
N GLU A 189 -4.08 -16.89 -3.27
CA GLU A 189 -3.61 -18.27 -3.09
C GLU A 189 -4.61 -19.32 -3.58
N LYS A 190 -5.91 -19.06 -3.43
CA LYS A 190 -6.96 -20.01 -3.79
C LYS A 190 -7.26 -20.03 -5.30
N TYR A 191 -7.30 -18.85 -5.92
CA TYR A 191 -7.85 -18.71 -7.27
C TYR A 191 -6.80 -18.29 -8.31
N MET A 192 -5.75 -17.58 -7.91
CA MET A 192 -4.75 -17.04 -8.84
C MET A 192 -3.43 -17.81 -8.82
N VAL A 193 -3.26 -18.78 -7.92
CA VAL A 193 -2.10 -19.67 -7.89
C VAL A 193 -2.49 -21.03 -8.44
N VAL A 194 -1.93 -21.40 -9.59
CA VAL A 194 -2.19 -22.68 -10.27
C VAL A 194 -0.89 -23.46 -10.38
N ASN A 195 -0.87 -24.71 -9.88
CA ASN A 195 0.33 -25.55 -9.82
C ASN A 195 1.55 -24.86 -9.16
N GLY A 196 1.28 -23.98 -8.19
CA GLY A 196 2.31 -23.25 -7.46
C GLY A 196 2.80 -21.96 -8.13
N ALA A 197 2.39 -21.64 -9.36
CA ALA A 197 2.76 -20.40 -10.06
C ALA A 197 1.64 -19.36 -9.95
N LEU A 198 2.01 -18.08 -9.86
CA LEU A 198 1.07 -16.96 -9.84
C LEU A 198 0.60 -16.63 -11.26
N PHE A 199 -0.68 -16.28 -11.40
CA PHE A 199 -1.28 -15.81 -12.63
C PHE A 199 -1.70 -14.34 -12.48
N HIS A 200 -1.63 -13.61 -13.58
CA HIS A 200 -1.90 -12.18 -13.63
C HIS A 200 -3.39 -11.87 -13.45
N ARG A 201 -4.28 -12.63 -14.11
CA ARG A 201 -5.70 -12.28 -14.19
C ARG A 201 -6.60 -13.38 -13.65
N TYR A 202 -7.59 -12.97 -12.86
CA TYR A 202 -8.80 -13.72 -12.57
C TYR A 202 -10.04 -12.95 -13.03
N ARG A 203 -10.99 -13.63 -13.66
CA ARG A 203 -12.30 -13.06 -13.99
C ARG A 203 -13.32 -14.19 -14.12
N GLN A 204 -14.44 -14.12 -13.39
CA GLN A 204 -15.57 -15.05 -13.55
C GLN A 204 -15.16 -16.53 -13.52
N ALA A 205 -14.42 -16.94 -12.49
CA ALA A 205 -13.88 -18.31 -12.32
C ALA A 205 -12.86 -18.77 -13.39
N ASP A 206 -12.38 -17.86 -14.23
CA ASP A 206 -11.30 -18.09 -15.18
C ASP A 206 -10.00 -17.41 -14.71
N THR A 207 -8.96 -18.22 -14.51
CA THR A 207 -7.61 -17.78 -14.19
C THR A 207 -6.75 -17.91 -15.43
N ALA A 208 -6.14 -16.83 -15.88
CA ALA A 208 -5.34 -16.83 -17.09
C ALA A 208 -4.21 -15.81 -17.05
N ILE A 209 -3.32 -15.95 -18.04
CA ILE A 209 -2.11 -15.13 -18.23
C ILE A 209 -1.10 -15.40 -17.11
N PRO A 210 0.06 -16.04 -17.41
CA PRO A 210 1.13 -16.17 -16.43
C PRO A 210 1.57 -14.81 -15.89
N ALA A 211 2.00 -14.76 -14.64
CA ALA A 211 2.46 -13.53 -14.00
C ALA A 211 3.55 -12.79 -14.79
N PHE A 212 3.48 -11.47 -14.76
CA PHE A 212 4.53 -10.55 -15.17
C PHE A 212 5.42 -10.21 -13.96
N LEU A 213 6.50 -9.46 -14.22
CA LEU A 213 7.35 -8.88 -13.20
C LEU A 213 6.53 -8.14 -12.13
N ASP A 214 5.60 -7.29 -12.58
CA ASP A 214 4.82 -6.42 -11.70
C ASP A 214 3.94 -7.22 -10.75
N ASP A 215 3.33 -8.31 -11.21
CA ASP A 215 2.51 -9.20 -10.37
C ASP A 215 3.34 -9.77 -9.21
N LEU A 216 4.51 -10.33 -9.52
CA LEU A 216 5.36 -10.95 -8.51
C LEU A 216 6.01 -9.90 -7.59
N ALA A 217 6.45 -8.76 -8.14
CA ALA A 217 7.08 -7.70 -7.37
C ALA A 217 6.08 -7.04 -6.41
N PHE A 218 4.90 -6.65 -6.91
CA PHE A 218 3.91 -5.95 -6.11
C PHE A 218 3.25 -6.88 -5.10
N TYR A 219 3.02 -8.15 -5.45
CA TYR A 219 2.52 -9.12 -4.49
C TYR A 219 3.54 -9.43 -3.40
N SER A 220 4.83 -9.57 -3.74
CA SER A 220 5.91 -9.73 -2.75
C SER A 220 6.00 -8.52 -1.82
N PHE A 221 5.87 -7.30 -2.35
CA PHE A 221 5.83 -6.07 -1.55
C PHE A 221 4.64 -6.05 -0.59
N GLY A 222 3.44 -6.40 -1.06
CA GLY A 222 2.26 -6.55 -0.20
C GLY A 222 2.44 -7.60 0.90
N LEU A 223 3.08 -8.73 0.59
CA LEU A 223 3.37 -9.78 1.57
C LEU A 223 4.39 -9.34 2.62
N VAL A 224 5.42 -8.58 2.24
CA VAL A 224 6.39 -7.98 3.18
C VAL A 224 5.68 -6.97 4.09
N GLU A 225 4.84 -6.09 3.55
CA GLU A 225 4.08 -5.14 4.35
C GLU A 225 3.09 -5.83 5.30
N LEU A 226 2.44 -6.91 4.85
CA LEU A 226 1.56 -7.71 5.70
C LEU A 226 2.33 -8.47 6.79
N TYR A 227 3.55 -8.92 6.52
CA TYR A 227 4.45 -9.44 7.55
C TYR A 227 4.78 -8.37 8.59
N LYS A 228 5.18 -7.15 8.17
CA LYS A 228 5.46 -6.02 9.08
C LYS A 228 4.28 -5.69 10.01
N THR A 229 3.05 -5.90 9.54
CA THR A 229 1.83 -5.64 10.33
C THR A 229 1.46 -6.78 11.27
N THR A 230 1.54 -8.02 10.78
CA THR A 230 1.00 -9.19 11.51
C THR A 230 2.05 -9.94 12.31
N PHE A 231 3.31 -9.91 11.86
CA PHE A 231 4.40 -10.83 12.21
C PHE A 231 4.13 -12.30 11.87
N ASN A 232 3.15 -12.58 11.00
CA ASN A 232 2.88 -13.95 10.58
C ASN A 232 3.93 -14.41 9.56
N SER A 233 4.79 -15.33 9.99
CA SER A 233 5.90 -15.89 9.19
C SER A 233 5.49 -16.46 7.83
N LYS A 234 4.21 -16.82 7.65
CA LYS A 234 3.67 -17.25 6.34
C LYS A 234 3.90 -16.20 5.26
N TYR A 235 3.64 -14.92 5.54
CA TYR A 235 3.72 -13.88 4.52
C TYR A 235 5.15 -13.62 4.09
N LEU A 236 6.10 -13.64 5.03
CA LEU A 236 7.53 -13.55 4.72
C LEU A 236 8.01 -14.76 3.89
N ALA A 237 7.56 -15.97 4.21
CA ALA A 237 7.87 -17.17 3.42
C ALA A 237 7.33 -17.09 1.99
N LEU A 238 6.11 -16.55 1.81
CA LEU A 238 5.54 -16.32 0.48
C LEU A 238 6.31 -15.25 -0.30
N ALA A 239 6.69 -14.15 0.36
CA ALA A 239 7.52 -13.11 -0.27
C ALA A 239 8.85 -13.70 -0.78
N LEU A 240 9.49 -14.56 0.01
CA LEU A 240 10.71 -15.26 -0.41
C LEU A 240 10.50 -16.18 -1.61
N LYS A 241 9.40 -16.94 -1.60
CA LYS A 241 9.04 -17.81 -2.73
C LYS A 241 8.94 -17.00 -4.03
N TYR A 242 8.18 -15.90 -4.03
CA TYR A 242 7.95 -15.10 -5.24
C TYR A 242 9.17 -14.25 -5.63
N ALA A 243 10.00 -13.83 -4.66
CA ALA A 243 11.29 -13.22 -4.97
C ALA A 243 12.24 -14.21 -5.67
N HIS A 244 12.22 -15.50 -5.29
CA HIS A 244 12.95 -16.53 -6.02
C HIS A 244 12.41 -16.74 -7.43
N GLU A 245 11.09 -16.78 -7.59
CA GLU A 245 10.45 -16.86 -8.90
C GLU A 245 10.83 -15.68 -9.81
N LEU A 246 10.93 -14.46 -9.26
CA LEU A 246 11.43 -13.28 -9.97
C LEU A 246 12.88 -13.45 -10.43
N ILE A 247 13.77 -13.86 -9.53
CA ILE A 247 15.19 -14.06 -9.83
C ILE A 247 15.38 -15.13 -10.92
N ASP A 248 14.67 -16.25 -10.81
CA ASP A 248 14.83 -17.37 -11.72
C ASP A 248 14.20 -17.09 -13.09
N GLY A 249 13.03 -16.44 -13.11
CA GLY A 249 12.23 -16.24 -14.32
C GLY A 249 12.56 -14.96 -15.10
N PHE A 250 12.89 -13.87 -14.40
CA PHE A 250 12.79 -12.51 -14.97
C PHE A 250 14.12 -11.75 -15.01
N LEU A 251 15.12 -12.15 -14.24
CA LEU A 251 16.42 -11.48 -14.15
C LEU A 251 17.18 -11.45 -15.49
N ASP A 252 17.66 -10.27 -15.89
CA ASP A 252 18.66 -10.10 -16.93
C ASP A 252 20.07 -10.34 -16.36
N LYS A 253 20.51 -11.60 -16.40
CA LYS A 253 21.86 -12.01 -15.92
C LYS A 253 23.04 -11.33 -16.65
N LYS A 254 22.79 -10.57 -17.72
CA LYS A 254 23.87 -9.87 -18.45
C LYS A 254 23.99 -8.41 -18.05
N SER A 255 22.87 -7.73 -17.83
CA SER A 255 22.84 -6.27 -17.67
C SER A 255 22.09 -5.81 -16.42
N GLY A 256 21.73 -6.73 -15.52
CA GLY A 256 20.99 -6.45 -14.28
C GLY A 256 19.53 -6.05 -14.51
N GLY A 257 18.76 -6.01 -13.42
CA GLY A 257 17.33 -5.73 -13.45
C GLY A 257 16.49 -6.84 -14.07
N PHE A 258 15.18 -6.66 -14.02
CA PHE A 258 14.19 -7.66 -14.43
C PHE A 258 13.47 -7.24 -15.70
N TYR A 259 13.25 -8.20 -16.59
CA TYR A 259 12.34 -8.06 -17.72
C TYR A 259 10.90 -8.14 -17.26
N LEU A 260 9.98 -7.50 -17.98
CA LEU A 260 8.54 -7.56 -17.70
C LEU A 260 7.96 -8.97 -17.84
N THR A 261 8.40 -9.73 -18.84
CA THR A 261 7.90 -11.09 -19.12
C THR A 261 8.88 -12.16 -18.67
N SER A 262 8.40 -13.35 -18.32
CA SER A 262 9.23 -14.50 -17.94
C SER A 262 10.12 -14.98 -19.09
N SER A 263 11.28 -15.56 -18.77
CA SER A 263 12.17 -16.25 -19.70
C SER A 263 11.54 -17.50 -20.35
N THR A 264 10.50 -18.06 -19.73
CA THR A 264 9.73 -19.21 -20.24
C THR A 264 8.44 -18.80 -20.96
N ALA A 265 8.14 -17.50 -21.02
CA ALA A 265 6.99 -16.99 -21.78
C ALA A 265 7.18 -17.21 -23.29
N GLU A 266 6.11 -16.97 -24.06
CA GLU A 266 6.19 -16.97 -25.52
C GLU A 266 7.33 -16.05 -25.99
N LYS A 267 8.09 -16.51 -27.00
CA LYS A 267 9.25 -15.77 -27.50
C LYS A 267 8.81 -14.47 -28.16
N LEU A 268 8.92 -13.37 -27.44
CA LEU A 268 8.73 -12.03 -27.97
C LEU A 268 9.97 -11.56 -28.74
N PRO A 269 9.82 -10.69 -29.76
CA PRO A 269 10.95 -10.10 -30.49
C PRO A 269 11.92 -9.32 -29.59
N ALA A 270 11.41 -8.70 -28.53
CA ALA A 270 12.17 -8.03 -27.49
C ALA A 270 11.46 -8.18 -26.14
N ARG A 271 12.25 -8.32 -25.07
CA ARG A 271 11.78 -8.21 -23.69
C ARG A 271 12.20 -6.85 -23.16
N TRP A 272 11.26 -6.13 -22.58
CA TRP A 272 11.46 -4.78 -22.08
C TRP A 272 11.73 -4.82 -20.58
N LYS A 273 12.57 -3.90 -20.11
CA LYS A 273 12.76 -3.59 -18.70
C LYS A 273 12.23 -2.19 -18.49
N ASP A 274 11.28 -2.03 -17.58
CA ASP A 274 10.76 -0.72 -17.21
C ASP A 274 11.26 -0.35 -15.81
N VAL A 275 11.58 0.92 -15.64
CA VAL A 275 11.96 1.53 -14.36
C VAL A 275 11.21 2.84 -14.12
N TYR A 276 10.32 3.25 -15.04
CA TYR A 276 9.53 4.48 -14.92
C TYR A 276 8.46 4.35 -13.83
N ASP A 277 8.53 5.21 -12.82
CA ASP A 277 7.53 5.33 -11.76
C ASP A 277 6.53 6.42 -12.16
N GLY A 278 5.40 5.99 -12.71
CA GLY A 278 4.30 6.85 -13.16
C GLY A 278 3.16 6.90 -12.14
N ALA A 279 1.94 6.60 -12.60
CA ALA A 279 0.77 6.44 -11.72
C ALA A 279 0.94 5.26 -10.74
N ILE A 280 1.75 4.27 -11.11
CA ILE A 280 2.19 3.15 -10.28
C ILE A 280 3.72 3.08 -10.31
N PRO A 281 4.36 2.52 -9.27
CA PRO A 281 5.79 2.24 -9.33
C PRO A 281 6.08 1.18 -10.40
N SER A 282 7.28 1.18 -10.96
CA SER A 282 7.71 0.12 -11.86
C SER A 282 7.99 -1.19 -11.10
N GLY A 283 7.84 -2.32 -11.77
CA GLY A 283 8.22 -3.63 -11.22
C GLY A 283 9.68 -3.69 -10.77
N ASN A 284 10.61 -3.01 -11.44
CA ASN A 284 12.01 -2.95 -11.01
C ASN A 284 12.22 -2.09 -9.76
N SER A 285 11.50 -0.98 -9.63
CA SER A 285 11.52 -0.14 -8.42
C SER A 285 11.01 -0.92 -7.20
N VAL A 286 9.91 -1.67 -7.37
CA VAL A 286 9.36 -2.49 -6.29
C VAL A 286 10.23 -3.71 -6.02
N ALA A 287 10.81 -4.34 -7.04
CA ALA A 287 11.77 -5.42 -6.86
C ALA A 287 12.99 -4.97 -6.05
N LEU A 288 13.53 -3.76 -6.28
CA LEU A 288 14.60 -3.19 -5.46
C LEU A 288 14.20 -3.14 -3.98
N ASN A 289 13.00 -2.64 -3.68
CA ASN A 289 12.46 -2.58 -2.32
C ASN A 289 12.36 -3.96 -1.66
N VAL A 290 11.80 -4.93 -2.41
CA VAL A 290 11.60 -6.30 -1.93
C VAL A 290 12.92 -6.99 -1.67
N MET A 291 13.88 -6.94 -2.60
CA MET A 291 15.19 -7.57 -2.42
C MET A 291 15.94 -6.98 -1.23
N ASN A 292 15.91 -5.65 -1.08
CA ASN A 292 16.49 -4.97 0.06
C ASN A 292 15.84 -5.39 1.39
N SER A 293 14.51 -5.45 1.45
CA SER A 293 13.78 -5.93 2.63
C SER A 293 14.12 -7.38 2.97
N LEU A 294 14.17 -8.26 1.97
CA LEU A 294 14.48 -9.67 2.16
C LEU A 294 15.93 -9.88 2.62
N TYR A 295 16.89 -9.07 2.17
CA TYR A 295 18.24 -9.09 2.74
C TYR A 295 18.21 -8.85 4.25
N HIS A 296 17.53 -7.80 4.73
CA HIS A 296 17.44 -7.50 6.16
C HIS A 296 16.66 -8.57 6.95
N TYR A 297 15.65 -9.19 6.36
CA TYR A 297 14.87 -10.22 7.04
C TYR A 297 15.54 -11.60 7.06
N THR A 298 16.35 -11.95 6.06
CA THR A 298 16.91 -13.30 5.91
C THR A 298 18.41 -13.37 6.19
N GLY A 299 19.12 -12.25 6.04
CA GLY A 299 20.58 -12.21 6.06
C GLY A 299 21.23 -12.82 4.83
N GLU A 300 20.48 -13.16 3.77
CA GLU A 300 21.04 -13.80 2.58
C GLU A 300 21.73 -12.79 1.64
N PRO A 301 23.06 -12.89 1.41
CA PRO A 301 23.82 -11.89 0.65
C PRO A 301 23.35 -11.70 -0.79
N LYS A 302 22.81 -12.76 -1.41
CA LYS A 302 22.28 -12.76 -2.79
C LYS A 302 21.26 -11.65 -3.02
N PHE A 303 20.46 -11.30 -1.99
CA PHE A 303 19.45 -10.25 -2.12
C PHE A 303 20.08 -8.86 -2.13
N LEU A 304 21.14 -8.63 -1.34
CA LEU A 304 21.90 -7.39 -1.37
C LEU A 304 22.71 -7.25 -2.67
N GLU A 305 23.25 -8.35 -3.19
CA GLU A 305 23.89 -8.36 -4.52
C GLU A 305 22.89 -7.96 -5.61
N MET A 306 21.66 -8.47 -5.52
CA MET A 306 20.58 -8.12 -6.44
C MET A 306 20.22 -6.63 -6.41
N THR A 307 20.20 -5.99 -5.23
CA THR A 307 19.92 -4.55 -5.16
C THR A 307 20.99 -3.73 -5.89
N ALA A 308 22.26 -4.11 -5.76
CA ALA A 308 23.36 -3.48 -6.49
C ALA A 308 23.22 -3.65 -8.02
N GLU A 309 22.89 -4.86 -8.49
CA GLU A 309 22.67 -5.11 -9.92
C GLU A 309 21.52 -4.28 -10.52
N ILE A 310 20.41 -4.11 -9.77
CA ILE A 310 19.28 -3.28 -10.20
C ILE A 310 19.71 -1.80 -10.27
N ILE A 311 20.41 -1.31 -9.24
CA ILE A 311 20.88 0.09 -9.19
C ILE A 311 21.83 0.38 -10.36
N ASP A 312 22.80 -0.51 -10.61
CA ASP A 312 23.74 -0.34 -11.71
C ASP A 312 23.03 -0.32 -13.06
N ALA A 313 22.06 -1.22 -13.27
CA ALA A 313 21.30 -1.34 -14.51
C ALA A 313 20.53 -0.05 -14.88
N PHE A 314 20.01 0.67 -13.89
CA PHE A 314 19.11 1.82 -14.12
C PHE A 314 19.67 3.17 -13.68
N SER A 315 20.86 3.22 -13.09
CA SER A 315 21.53 4.45 -12.65
C SER A 315 21.57 5.53 -13.75
N GLY A 316 21.78 5.14 -15.01
CA GLY A 316 21.77 6.06 -16.15
C GLY A 316 20.40 6.68 -16.46
N ASN A 317 19.31 5.96 -16.24
CA ASN A 317 17.94 6.46 -16.39
C ASN A 317 17.61 7.43 -15.25
N ILE A 318 17.90 7.01 -14.02
CA ILE A 318 17.61 7.75 -12.80
C ILE A 318 18.33 9.10 -12.79
N ASN A 319 19.61 9.13 -13.15
CA ASN A 319 20.38 10.37 -13.24
C ASN A 319 19.84 11.36 -14.28
N LYS A 320 19.16 10.88 -15.34
CA LYS A 320 18.58 11.76 -16.38
C LYS A 320 17.25 12.37 -15.96
N ALA A 321 16.42 11.63 -15.23
CA ALA A 321 15.09 12.10 -14.83
C ALA A 321 14.68 11.58 -13.44
N PRO A 322 15.30 12.04 -12.33
CA PRO A 322 15.04 11.50 -10.99
C PRO A 322 13.56 11.51 -10.58
N PHE A 323 12.81 12.55 -10.96
CA PHE A 323 11.38 12.69 -10.66
C PHE A 323 10.50 11.62 -11.30
N ALA A 324 10.99 10.97 -12.36
CA ALA A 324 10.31 9.87 -13.04
C ALA A 324 10.56 8.51 -12.39
N HIS A 325 11.30 8.46 -11.27
CA HIS A 325 11.79 7.26 -10.60
C HIS A 325 11.67 7.40 -9.07
N SER A 326 10.59 7.99 -8.58
CA SER A 326 10.42 8.38 -7.18
C SER A 326 10.35 7.20 -6.21
N PHE A 327 9.70 6.10 -6.59
CA PHE A 327 9.64 4.88 -5.78
C PHE A 327 10.98 4.14 -5.79
N PHE A 328 11.70 4.16 -6.92
CA PHE A 328 13.06 3.65 -6.99
C PHE A 328 13.95 4.36 -5.96
N LEU A 329 13.92 5.69 -5.97
CA LEU A 329 14.74 6.51 -5.07
C LEU A 329 14.36 6.32 -3.61
N SER A 330 13.07 6.21 -3.27
CA SER A 330 12.65 5.90 -1.90
C SER A 330 13.10 4.51 -1.45
N SER A 331 13.11 3.54 -2.36
CA SER A 331 13.59 2.17 -2.08
C SER A 331 15.10 2.09 -1.81
N MET A 332 15.86 3.12 -2.20
CA MET A 332 17.28 3.24 -1.89
C MET A 332 17.55 3.80 -0.49
N GLU A 333 16.54 4.31 0.24
CA GLU A 333 16.74 4.99 1.52
C GLU A 333 17.54 4.14 2.52
N SER A 334 17.13 2.90 2.79
CA SER A 334 17.82 2.05 3.78
C SER A 334 19.17 1.51 3.30
N LEU A 335 19.51 1.68 2.01
CA LEU A 335 20.85 1.40 1.48
C LEU A 335 21.80 2.59 1.70
N LEU A 336 21.26 3.81 1.77
CA LEU A 336 22.01 5.05 1.94
C LEU A 336 22.13 5.46 3.41
N PHE A 337 21.15 5.12 4.23
CA PHE A 337 21.10 5.42 5.66
C PHE A 337 21.27 4.16 6.52
N PRO A 338 21.66 4.29 7.81
CA PRO A 338 21.79 3.14 8.70
C PRO A 338 20.47 2.36 8.83
N ALA A 339 20.50 1.10 8.42
CA ALA A 339 19.47 0.11 8.70
C ALA A 339 19.88 -0.82 9.85
N TYR A 340 18.88 -1.31 10.58
CA TYR A 340 19.05 -2.22 11.71
C TYR A 340 18.16 -3.43 11.56
N GLU A 341 18.68 -4.62 11.84
CA GLU A 341 17.88 -5.82 12.01
C GLU A 341 17.59 -6.02 13.51
N LEU A 342 16.31 -6.00 13.90
CA LEU A 342 15.89 -6.17 15.28
C LEU A 342 15.16 -7.50 15.45
N VAL A 343 15.78 -8.46 16.13
CA VAL A 343 15.11 -9.71 16.50
C VAL A 343 14.53 -9.56 17.90
N ILE A 344 13.22 -9.67 17.99
CA ILE A 344 12.47 -9.67 19.24
C ILE A 344 12.11 -11.12 19.55
N ALA A 345 12.71 -11.70 20.58
CA ALA A 345 12.40 -13.04 21.04
C ALA A 345 11.47 -12.98 22.24
N GLY A 346 10.28 -13.56 22.14
CA GLY A 346 9.25 -13.56 23.19
C GLY A 346 7.84 -13.45 22.61
N GLU A 347 6.84 -13.68 23.47
CA GLU A 347 5.43 -13.60 23.06
C GLU A 347 5.01 -12.17 22.72
N LYS A 348 4.23 -12.00 21.66
CA LYS A 348 3.83 -10.69 21.13
C LYS A 348 3.14 -9.83 22.19
N ASP A 349 2.38 -10.43 23.09
CA ASP A 349 1.60 -9.75 24.14
C ASP A 349 2.44 -9.40 25.40
N HIS A 350 3.72 -9.77 25.43
CA HIS A 350 4.61 -9.38 26.53
C HIS A 350 4.70 -7.84 26.67
N PRO A 351 4.60 -7.27 27.88
CA PRO A 351 4.53 -5.82 28.08
C PRO A 351 5.67 -5.02 27.45
N GLU A 352 6.92 -5.48 27.59
CA GLU A 352 8.09 -4.83 26.99
C GLU A 352 8.05 -4.90 25.46
N ILE A 353 7.54 -6.00 24.88
CA ILE A 353 7.45 -6.18 23.44
C ILE A 353 6.36 -5.26 22.88
N GLN A 354 5.20 -5.18 23.53
CA GLN A 354 4.14 -4.24 23.16
C GLN A 354 4.62 -2.79 23.22
N SER A 355 5.34 -2.41 24.29
CA SER A 355 5.94 -1.09 24.43
C SER A 355 6.91 -0.77 23.29
N ALA A 356 7.82 -1.71 22.97
CA ALA A 356 8.75 -1.57 21.86
C ALA A 356 8.04 -1.46 20.50
N LEU A 357 7.04 -2.30 20.22
CA LEU A 357 6.31 -2.29 18.96
C LEU A 357 5.50 -1.00 18.75
N ILE A 358 4.96 -0.42 19.81
CA ILE A 358 4.27 0.89 19.74
C ILE A 358 5.25 1.99 19.33
N GLU A 359 6.43 2.02 19.95
CA GLU A 359 7.45 3.04 19.70
C GLU A 359 8.08 2.87 18.30
N LEU A 360 8.40 1.63 17.89
CA LEU A 360 8.85 1.28 16.54
C LEU A 360 7.82 1.62 15.45
N GLY A 361 6.56 1.81 15.83
CA GLY A 361 5.50 2.28 14.94
C GLY A 361 5.68 3.73 14.47
N LYS A 362 6.60 4.52 15.04
CA LYS A 362 6.88 5.91 14.64
C LYS A 362 7.75 5.97 13.37
N SER A 363 7.64 7.08 12.64
CA SER A 363 8.43 7.33 11.40
C SER A 363 9.94 7.36 11.62
N ALA A 364 10.41 7.69 12.84
CA ALA A 364 11.83 7.71 13.19
C ALA A 364 12.53 6.34 13.06
N TYR A 365 11.77 5.24 13.02
CA TYR A 365 12.29 3.88 13.00
C TYR A 365 11.95 3.12 11.70
N GLU A 366 11.71 3.81 10.58
CA GLU A 366 11.37 3.18 9.30
C GLU A 366 12.44 2.20 8.80
N ASN A 367 13.72 2.47 9.10
CA ASN A 367 14.86 1.61 8.74
C ASN A 367 15.20 0.54 9.80
N VAL A 368 14.25 0.20 10.69
CA VAL A 368 14.39 -0.92 11.64
C VAL A 368 13.55 -2.11 11.17
N PHE A 369 14.22 -3.17 10.73
CA PHE A 369 13.61 -4.40 10.23
C PHE A 369 13.35 -5.36 11.39
N VAL A 370 12.10 -5.39 11.86
CA VAL A 370 11.69 -6.17 13.03
C VAL A 370 11.34 -7.61 12.66
N ILE A 371 11.99 -8.57 13.33
CA ILE A 371 11.68 -10.00 13.27
C ILE A 371 11.18 -10.43 14.66
N LEU A 372 9.90 -10.79 14.76
CA LEU A 372 9.32 -11.31 16.00
C LEU A 372 9.37 -12.85 16.02
N LYS A 373 10.06 -13.41 17.01
CA LYS A 373 10.12 -14.85 17.31
C LYS A 373 9.29 -15.15 18.56
N ASP A 374 8.05 -15.55 18.35
CA ASP A 374 7.18 -16.19 19.35
C ASP A 374 7.25 -17.72 19.23
N GLU A 375 6.62 -18.45 20.17
CA GLU A 375 6.61 -19.92 20.16
C GLU A 375 6.05 -20.50 18.84
N LYS A 376 5.05 -19.84 18.24
CA LYS A 376 4.33 -20.32 17.06
C LYS A 376 5.13 -20.15 15.76
N ASN A 377 5.93 -19.09 15.68
CA ASN A 377 6.65 -18.70 14.48
C ASN A 377 8.14 -19.06 14.53
N SER A 378 8.73 -19.28 15.71
CA SER A 378 10.18 -19.43 15.90
C SER A 378 10.84 -20.38 14.88
N LYS A 379 10.36 -21.63 14.75
CA LYS A 379 10.92 -22.60 13.78
C LYS A 379 10.83 -22.16 12.32
N LYS A 380 9.75 -21.48 11.94
CA LYS A 380 9.58 -20.99 10.56
C LYS A 380 10.53 -19.83 10.29
N ILE A 381 10.66 -18.92 11.26
CA ILE A 381 11.62 -17.82 11.20
C ILE A 381 13.05 -18.36 11.14
N GLU A 382 13.40 -19.39 11.90
CA GLU A 382 14.73 -20.01 11.84
C GLU A 382 15.07 -20.60 10.46
N ASN A 383 14.07 -21.15 9.76
CA ASN A 383 14.27 -21.61 8.38
C ASN A 383 14.42 -20.45 7.38
N ILE A 384 13.73 -19.34 7.62
CA ILE A 384 13.75 -18.13 6.77
C ILE A 384 15.01 -17.30 7.01
N ALA A 385 15.43 -17.21 8.27
CA ALA A 385 16.48 -16.35 8.79
C ALA A 385 17.36 -17.16 9.76
N PRO A 386 18.25 -18.02 9.26
CA PRO A 386 19.03 -18.95 10.10
C PRO A 386 19.89 -18.26 11.16
N PHE A 387 20.31 -17.01 10.92
CA PHE A 387 21.09 -16.23 11.89
C PHE A 387 20.35 -15.99 13.23
N THR A 388 19.03 -16.21 13.25
CA THR A 388 18.19 -16.02 14.44
C THR A 388 18.08 -17.26 15.32
N ALA A 389 18.65 -18.41 14.95
CA ALA A 389 18.47 -19.70 15.65
C ALA A 389 18.78 -19.65 17.15
N ASP A 390 19.90 -19.01 17.52
CA ASP A 390 20.34 -18.91 18.91
C ASP A 390 19.70 -17.73 19.67
N MET A 391 18.85 -16.94 19.00
CA MET A 391 18.14 -15.80 19.60
C MET A 391 16.84 -16.30 20.24
N GLN A 392 16.86 -16.37 21.57
CA GLN A 392 15.80 -16.96 22.39
C GLN A 392 15.37 -15.98 23.49
N PRO A 393 14.16 -16.09 24.03
CA PRO A 393 13.75 -15.26 25.16
C PRO A 393 14.68 -15.49 26.36
N GLY A 394 15.24 -14.41 26.91
CA GLY A 394 16.06 -14.46 28.13
C GLY A 394 15.22 -14.55 29.41
N GLU A 395 15.90 -14.41 30.55
CA GLU A 395 15.22 -14.28 31.85
C GLU A 395 14.26 -13.07 31.83
N GLY A 396 12.98 -13.32 32.10
CA GLY A 396 11.92 -12.32 31.98
C GLY A 396 10.98 -12.56 30.79
N GLY A 397 11.25 -13.55 29.94
CA GLY A 397 10.33 -13.97 28.87
C GLY A 397 10.39 -13.11 27.60
N CYS A 398 11.33 -12.15 27.53
CA CYS A 398 11.63 -11.42 26.31
C CYS A 398 13.12 -11.07 26.18
N SER A 399 13.57 -10.83 24.95
CA SER A 399 14.90 -10.29 24.63
C SER A 399 14.90 -9.57 23.30
N PHE A 400 15.65 -8.47 23.21
CA PHE A 400 15.82 -7.67 22.00
C PHE A 400 17.26 -7.76 21.52
N TYR A 401 17.44 -8.30 20.31
CA TYR A 401 18.74 -8.46 19.66
C TYR A 401 18.83 -7.44 18.52
N LEU A 402 19.63 -6.39 18.73
CA LEU A 402 19.86 -5.35 17.74
C LEU A 402 21.13 -5.66 16.94
N CYS A 403 20.96 -5.88 15.65
CA CYS A 403 22.03 -6.18 14.71
C CYS A 403 22.19 -5.05 13.68
N LYS A 404 23.43 -4.88 13.22
CA LYS A 404 23.83 -3.92 12.19
C LYS A 404 25.02 -4.48 11.43
N LYS A 405 24.92 -4.56 10.10
CA LYS A 405 26.02 -5.04 9.22
C LYS A 405 26.58 -6.40 9.67
N ALA A 406 25.71 -7.37 9.91
CA ALA A 406 26.05 -8.73 10.34
C ALA A 406 26.76 -8.84 11.71
N ALA A 407 26.72 -7.79 12.54
CA ALA A 407 27.16 -7.84 13.93
C ALA A 407 26.00 -7.46 14.86
N CYS A 408 25.80 -8.22 15.93
CA CYS A 408 24.76 -7.95 16.93
C CYS A 408 25.36 -7.43 18.23
N LEU A 409 24.66 -6.49 18.86
CA LEU A 409 24.94 -6.08 20.23
C LEU A 409 24.53 -7.19 21.22
N LEU A 410 24.95 -7.07 22.47
CA LEU A 410 24.42 -7.91 23.54
C LEU A 410 22.90 -7.70 23.67
N PRO A 411 22.10 -8.77 23.83
CA PRO A 411 20.66 -8.63 23.94
C PRO A 411 20.28 -7.84 25.18
N VAL A 412 19.27 -6.99 25.03
CA VAL A 412 18.68 -6.21 26.12
C VAL A 412 17.30 -6.76 26.48
N LYS A 413 16.82 -6.46 27.69
CA LYS A 413 15.58 -7.06 28.23
C LYS A 413 14.40 -6.09 28.26
N THR A 414 14.65 -4.80 28.03
CA THR A 414 13.62 -3.76 28.11
C THR A 414 13.57 -2.90 26.86
N ALA A 415 12.40 -2.34 26.57
CA ALA A 415 12.23 -1.39 25.47
C ALA A 415 13.11 -0.14 25.66
N ALA A 416 13.26 0.34 26.90
CA ALA A 416 14.09 1.50 27.21
C ALA A 416 15.57 1.29 26.84
N GLU A 417 16.12 0.12 27.16
CA GLU A 417 17.49 -0.23 26.78
C GLU A 417 17.66 -0.38 25.26
N LEU A 418 16.64 -0.92 24.57
CA LEU A 418 16.63 -1.03 23.11
C LEU A 418 16.76 0.36 22.45
N PHE A 419 15.91 1.31 22.83
CA PHE A 419 15.95 2.65 22.23
C PHE A 419 17.21 3.42 22.58
N ALA A 420 17.76 3.25 23.79
CA ALA A 420 19.07 3.80 24.15
C ALA A 420 20.22 3.27 23.28
N ASN A 421 20.06 2.11 22.62
CA ASN A 421 21.02 1.59 21.65
C ASN A 421 20.74 2.04 20.21
N LEU A 422 19.50 2.34 19.85
CA LEU A 422 19.13 2.87 18.53
C LEU A 422 19.50 4.36 18.36
N GLU A 423 19.54 5.12 19.45
CA GLU A 423 19.90 6.55 19.46
C GLU A 423 21.43 6.82 19.43
N LYS A 424 22.26 5.78 19.50
CA LYS A 424 23.73 5.86 19.41
C LYS A 424 24.22 5.64 17.99
#